data_AF-A0A699YRD5-F1
#
_entry.id   AF-A0A699YRD5-F1
#
_cell.length_a   1.000
_cell.length_b   1.000
_cell.length_c   1.000
_cell.angle_alpha   90.00
_cell.angle_beta   90.00
_cell.angle_gamma   90.00
#
_symmetry.space_group_name_H-M   'P 1'
#
loop_
_entity.id
_entity.type
_entity.pdbx_description
1 polymer ?
#
loop_
_entity_poly.entity_id
_entity_poly.type
_entity_poly.pdbx_seq_one_letter_code
_entity_poly.pdbx_strand_id
1 'polypeptide(L)' 'MRVYFQMLDSLLASETLPPEYSGRMQQVLCNDCSKTGFARFHFAYHACPHCRSYNTRVI' A
#
# COMPACT_ATOMS: atom_id res chain seq x y z
N MET A 1 -7.18 -5.90 -14.40
CA MET A 1 -8.24 -5.08 -13.76
C MET A 1 -7.61 -4.17 -12.70
N ARG A 2 -7.35 -2.90 -13.01
CA ARG A 2 -6.72 -1.92 -12.09
C ARG A 2 -7.73 -1.04 -11.33
N VAL A 3 -9.02 -1.18 -11.65
CA VAL A 3 -10.11 -0.35 -11.11
C VAL A 3 -10.39 -0.67 -9.64
N TYR A 4 -10.30 -1.95 -9.25
CA TYR A 4 -10.49 -2.39 -7.86
C TYR A 4 -9.49 -1.77 -6.88
N PHE A 5 -8.22 -1.64 -7.30
CA PHE A 5 -7.19 -1.04 -6.47
C PHE A 5 -7.39 0.46 -6.26
N GLN A 6 -8.01 1.16 -7.21
CA GLN A 6 -8.36 2.58 -7.04
C GLN A 6 -9.53 2.79 -6.08
N MET A 7 -10.49 1.86 -6.04
CA MET A 7 -11.54 1.86 -5.02
C MET A 7 -10.95 1.60 -3.63
N LEU A 8 -10.02 0.65 -3.53
CA LEU A 8 -9.27 0.41 -2.29
C LEU A 8 -8.47 1.63 -1.85
N ASP A 9 -7.76 2.31 -2.76
CA ASP A 9 -7.07 3.59 -2.45
C ASP A 9 -8.04 4.60 -1.81
N SER A 10 -9.27 4.69 -2.33
CA SER A 10 -10.26 5.65 -1.84
C SER A 10 -10.82 5.27 -0.47
N LEU A 11 -11.05 3.98 -0.24
CA LEU A 11 -11.48 3.45 1.06
C LEU A 11 -10.39 3.63 2.12
N LEU A 12 -9.14 3.30 1.78
CA LEU A 12 -7.98 3.49 2.65
C LEU A 12 -7.70 4.96 2.93
N ALA A 13 -7.90 5.85 1.96
CA ALA A 13 -7.77 7.28 2.17
C ALA A 13 -8.86 7.85 3.09
N SER A 14 -10.04 7.23 3.13
CA SER A 14 -11.09 7.58 4.09
C SER A 14 -10.82 7.05 5.50
N GLU A 15 -10.03 5.97 5.60
CA GLU A 15 -9.57 5.43 6.87
C GLU A 15 -8.35 6.24 7.36
N THR A 16 -8.62 7.21 8.23
CA THR A 16 -7.56 8.04 8.81
C THR A 16 -6.74 7.20 9.80
N LEU A 17 -5.53 6.81 9.40
CA LEU A 17 -4.53 6.26 10.32
C LEU A 17 -4.26 7.24 11.46
N PRO A 18 -4.01 6.77 12.69
CA PRO A 18 -3.59 7.64 13.78
C PRO A 18 -2.32 8.41 13.37
N PRO A 19 -2.17 9.68 13.79
CA PRO A 19 -1.07 10.55 13.37
C PRO A 19 0.33 9.98 13.68
N GLU A 20 0.43 9.13 14.70
CA GLU A 20 1.64 8.38 15.09
C GLU A 20 2.15 7.41 13.99
N TYR A 21 1.25 7.01 13.09
CA TYR A 21 1.50 6.06 12.00
C TYR A 21 1.41 6.71 10.62
N SER A 22 0.82 7.90 10.51
CA SER A 22 0.61 8.61 9.23
C SER A 22 1.90 8.93 8.46
N GLY A 23 3.06 8.99 9.14
CA GLY A 23 4.37 9.20 8.52
C GLY A 23 5.19 7.93 8.35
N ARG A 24 4.71 6.78 8.82
CA ARG A 24 5.46 5.52 8.74
C ARG A 24 5.36 4.97 7.33
N MET A 25 6.53 4.65 6.78
CA MET A 25 6.64 3.89 5.54
C MET A 25 7.22 2.51 5.86
N GLN A 26 6.66 1.49 5.24
CA GLN A 26 7.13 0.12 5.35
C GLN A 26 7.71 -0.33 4.01
N GLN A 27 8.83 -1.04 4.07
CA GLN A 27 9.41 -1.62 2.88
C GLN A 27 8.58 -2.85 2.51
N VAL A 28 8.16 -2.91 1.25
CA VAL A 28 7.37 -4.01 0.73
C VAL A 28 7.94 -4.50 -0.59
N LEU A 29 7.88 -5.81 -0.81
CA LEU A 29 8.13 -6.42 -2.10
C LEU A 29 6.79 -6.65 -2.80
N CYS A 30 6.64 -6.11 -3.99
CA CYS A 30 5.48 -6.41 -4.82
C CYS A 30 5.64 -7.76 -5.50
N ASN A 31 4.65 -8.63 -5.38
CA ASN A 31 4.65 -9.94 -6.03
C ASN A 31 4.34 -9.84 -7.53
N ASP A 32 3.61 -8.80 -7.96
CA ASP A 32 3.25 -8.64 -9.37
C ASP A 32 4.38 -8.06 -10.24
N CYS A 33 5.16 -7.12 -9.71
CA CYS A 33 6.26 -6.50 -10.45
C CYS A 33 7.66 -6.86 -9.93
N SER A 34 7.73 -7.67 -8.87
CA SER A 34 8.97 -8.12 -8.21
C SER A 34 9.90 -7.00 -7.76
N LYS A 35 9.39 -5.77 -7.64
CA LYS A 35 10.16 -4.60 -7.17
C LYS A 35 9.90 -4.37 -5.69
N THR A 36 10.96 -3.97 -4.99
CA THR A 36 10.86 -3.41 -3.65
C THR A 36 10.50 -1.93 -3.73
N GLY A 37 9.76 -1.46 -2.73
CA GLY A 37 9.39 -0.05 -2.61
C GLY A 37 8.94 0.26 -1.19
N PHE A 38 8.83 1.55 -0.91
CA PHE A 38 8.26 2.02 0.35
C PHE A 38 6.77 2.30 0.14
N ALA A 39 5.93 1.60 0.88
CA ALA A 39 4.50 1.84 0.93
C ALA A 39 4.16 2.57 2.24
N ARG A 40 3.12 3.40 2.22
CA ARG A 40 2.57 3.94 3.46
C ARG A 40 2.12 2.77 4.35
N PHE A 41 2.44 2.86 5.62
CA PHE A 41 2.03 1.83 6.58
C PHE A 41 0.51 1.81 6.70
N HIS A 42 -0.07 0.62 6.54
CA HIS A 42 -1.46 0.34 6.88
C HIS A 42 -1.52 -1.01 7.60
N PHE A 43 -2.51 -1.19 8.47
CA PHE A 43 -2.67 -2.45 9.21
C PHE A 43 -2.97 -3.66 8.31
N ALA A 44 -3.60 -3.40 7.15
CA ALA A 44 -4.13 -4.45 6.28
C ALA A 44 -3.57 -4.43 4.85
N TYR A 45 -3.22 -3.25 4.31
CA TYR A 45 -2.99 -3.09 2.86
C TYR A 45 -1.82 -2.17 2.55
N HIS A 46 -0.88 -2.64 1.73
CA HIS A 46 0.27 -1.86 1.31
C HIS A 46 0.26 -1.71 -0.21
N ALA A 47 0.14 -0.48 -0.69
CA ALA A 47 0.13 -0.21 -2.13
C ALA A 47 1.56 -0.15 -2.66
N CYS A 48 1.86 -0.94 -3.71
CA CYS A 48 3.14 -0.86 -4.40
C CYS A 48 3.28 0.51 -5.10
N PRO A 49 4.37 1.26 -4.89
CA PRO A 49 4.57 2.56 -5.53
C PRO A 49 4.82 2.46 -7.04
N HIS A 50 5.19 1.28 -7.55
CA HIS A 50 5.56 1.09 -8.96
C HIS A 50 4.39 0.71 -9.86
N CYS A 51 3.53 -0.20 -9.39
CA CYS A 51 2.44 -0.77 -10.20
C CYS A 51 1.04 -0.55 -9.60
N ARG A 52 0.96 0.05 -8.40
CA ARG A 52 -0.27 0.19 -7.59
C ARG A 52 -1.02 -1.12 -7.37
N SER A 53 -0.28 -2.24 -7.35
CA SER A 53 -0.83 -3.49 -6.82
C SER A 53 -0.74 -3.50 -5.31
N TYR A 54 -1.74 -4.12 -4.70
CA TYR A 54 -1.80 -4.42 -3.28
C TYR A 54 -1.29 -5.83 -2.94
N ASN A 55 -0.91 -6.61 -3.96
CA ASN A 55 -0.28 -7.92 -3.80
C ASN A 55 1.21 -7.74 -3.43
N THR A 56 1.45 -7.21 -2.24
CA THR A 56 2.79 -6.96 -1.71
C THR A 56 2.98 -7.69 -0.39
N ARG A 57 4.21 -8.11 -0.10
CA ARG A 57 4.61 -8.62 1.21
C ARG A 57 5.50 -7.59 1.91
N VAL A 58 5.29 -7.41 3.21
CA VAL A 58 6.19 -6.63 4.07
C VAL A 58 7.51 -7.38 4.23
N ILE A 59 8.62 -6.63 4.23
CA ILE A 59 9.98 -7.14 4.41
C ILE A 59 10.60 -6.52 5.66
#